data_AF-A0A9E4RDP5-F1
#
_entry.id   AF-A0A9E4RDP5-F1
#
_cell.length_a   1.000
_cell.length_b   1.000
_cell.length_c   1.000
_cell.angle_alpha   90.00
_cell.angle_beta   90.00
_cell.angle_gamma   90.00
#
_symmetry.space_group_name_H-M   'P 1'
#
loop_
_entity.id
_entity.type
_entity.pdbx_description
1 polymer ?
#
loop_
_entity_poly.entity_id
_entity_poly.type
_entity_poly.pdbx_seq_one_letter_code
_entity_poly.pdbx_strand_id
1 'polypeptide(L)'
;GKEAVVCPWGEAAVFTPPGGWYHQHFNLGTEPARYLKFGHLPQFAGAGDYRHQIEYPDEAPKVREYFEAELAKRGRESLMPDVVYEDRDYEWSYGDGD
;
A
#
# COMPACT_ATOMS: atom_id res chain seq x y z
N GLY A 1 -4.49 18.77 4.65
CA GLY A 1 -4.86 17.40 5.06
C GLY A 1 -4.33 17.14 6.46
N LYS A 2 -4.87 16.15 7.18
CA LYS A 2 -4.24 15.67 8.42
C LYS A 2 -2.89 15.01 8.09
N GLU A 3 -2.00 14.95 9.07
CA GLU A 3 -0.70 14.29 8.92
C GLU A 3 -0.87 12.79 8.65
N ALA A 4 -0.03 12.22 7.79
CA ALA A 4 -0.01 10.78 7.54
C ALA A 4 0.45 10.05 8.82
N VAL A 5 -0.23 8.96 9.16
CA VAL A 5 0.08 8.15 10.34
C VAL A 5 0.79 6.87 9.90
N VAL A 6 2.00 6.64 10.41
CA VAL A 6 2.70 5.35 10.25
C VAL A 6 2.29 4.43 11.39
N CYS A 7 1.80 3.24 11.06
CA CYS A 7 1.44 2.21 12.04
C CYS A 7 2.39 1.01 11.89
N PRO A 8 3.41 0.87 12.76
CA PRO A 8 4.20 -0.35 12.82
C PRO A 8 3.28 -1.54 13.14
N TRP A 9 3.42 -2.62 12.40
CA TRP A 9 2.59 -3.82 12.54
C TRP A 9 3.44 -5.09 12.50
N GLY A 10 2.89 -6.17 13.04
CA GLY A 10 3.51 -7.49 13.11
C GLY A 10 2.46 -8.57 13.33
N GLU A 11 2.90 -9.76 13.71
CA GLU A 11 1.99 -10.88 13.99
C GLU A 11 0.93 -10.49 15.03
N ALA A 12 -0.31 -10.91 14.79
CA ALA A 12 -1.49 -10.62 15.62
C ALA A 12 -1.84 -9.13 15.82
N ALA A 13 -1.23 -8.20 15.07
CA ALA A 13 -1.64 -6.81 15.08
C ALA A 13 -3.03 -6.62 14.46
N VAL A 14 -3.86 -5.79 15.09
CA VAL A 14 -5.20 -5.42 14.61
C VAL A 14 -5.32 -3.90 14.62
N PHE A 15 -5.69 -3.33 13.49
CA PHE A 15 -5.93 -1.90 13.33
C PHE A 15 -7.16 -1.68 12.45
N THR A 16 -7.90 -0.61 12.74
CA THR A 16 -9.16 -0.30 12.04
C THR A 16 -9.10 1.15 11.59
N PRO A 17 -8.74 1.43 10.32
CA PRO A 17 -8.79 2.80 9.81
C PRO A 17 -10.24 3.30 9.87
N PRO A 18 -10.48 4.56 10.25
CA PRO A 18 -11.81 5.14 10.16
C PRO A 18 -12.36 5.10 8.73
N GLY A 19 -13.69 5.14 8.61
CA GLY A 19 -14.35 5.11 7.30
C GLY A 19 -13.85 6.21 6.35
N GLY A 20 -13.60 5.83 5.10
CA GLY A 20 -13.17 6.75 4.03
C GLY A 20 -11.70 7.19 4.09
N TRP A 21 -10.88 6.55 4.92
CA TRP A 21 -9.44 6.85 4.96
C TRP A 21 -8.69 6.08 3.88
N TYR A 22 -7.90 6.79 3.09
CA TYR A 22 -6.85 6.16 2.28
C TYR A 22 -5.80 5.57 3.21
N HIS A 23 -5.40 4.33 2.92
CA HIS A 23 -4.39 3.58 3.66
C HIS A 23 -3.75 2.55 2.74
N GLN A 24 -2.47 2.26 2.97
CA GLN A 24 -1.70 1.29 2.20
C GLN A 24 -0.86 0.44 3.13
N HIS A 25 -0.62 -0.81 2.73
CA HIS A 25 0.12 -1.78 3.51
C HIS A 25 1.49 -1.98 2.87
N PHE A 26 2.56 -1.86 3.65
CA PHE A 26 3.93 -2.10 3.23
C PHE A 26 4.51 -3.24 4.06
N ASN A 27 5.11 -4.24 3.40
CA ASN A 27 5.86 -5.30 4.06
C ASN A 27 7.36 -5.01 3.93
N LEU A 28 8.02 -4.77 5.06
CA LEU A 28 9.47 -4.57 5.16
C LEU A 28 10.19 -5.82 5.69
N GLY A 29 9.45 -6.88 6.02
CA GLY A 29 9.98 -8.14 6.51
C GLY A 29 10.60 -8.97 5.38
N THR A 30 11.43 -9.94 5.76
CA THR A 30 12.00 -10.93 4.82
C THR A 30 11.04 -12.07 4.53
N GLU A 31 9.99 -12.21 5.33
CA GLU A 31 8.98 -13.26 5.21
C GLU A 31 7.70 -12.71 4.55
N PRO A 32 6.99 -13.56 3.77
CA PRO A 32 5.68 -13.19 3.23
C PRO A 32 4.69 -12.84 4.35
N ALA A 33 4.05 -11.69 4.24
CA ALA A 33 2.99 -11.31 5.14
C ALA A 33 1.62 -11.83 4.69
N ARG A 34 0.76 -12.18 5.65
CA ARG A 34 -0.64 -12.52 5.41
C ARG A 34 -1.53 -11.65 6.28
N TYR A 35 -2.58 -11.10 5.68
CA TYR A 35 -3.55 -10.24 6.36
C TYR A 35 -4.97 -10.78 6.17
N LEU A 36 -5.82 -10.56 7.16
CA LEU A 36 -7.25 -10.79 7.07
C LEU A 36 -7.96 -9.42 7.05
N LYS A 37 -8.63 -9.12 5.94
CA LYS A 37 -9.45 -7.91 5.82
C LYS A 37 -10.90 -8.24 6.15
N PHE A 38 -11.44 -7.59 7.17
CA PHE A 38 -12.88 -7.57 7.40
C PHE A 38 -13.50 -6.45 6.56
N GLY A 39 -14.24 -6.83 5.53
CA GLY A 39 -14.99 -5.89 4.69
C GLY A 39 -16.23 -5.35 5.39
N HIS A 40 -16.84 -4.32 4.80
CA HIS A 40 -18.17 -3.87 5.22
C HIS A 40 -19.17 -5.02 5.10
N LEU A 41 -20.04 -5.17 6.09
CA LEU A 41 -21.18 -6.07 5.95
C LEU A 41 -22.06 -5.58 4.79
N PRO A 42 -22.64 -6.46 3.96
CA PRO A 42 -23.44 -6.06 2.79
C PRO A 42 -24.57 -5.08 3.12
N GLN A 43 -25.14 -5.15 4.32
CA GLN A 43 -26.20 -4.24 4.79
C GLN A 43 -25.72 -2.79 4.99
N PHE A 44 -24.41 -2.59 5.10
CA PHE A 44 -23.75 -1.27 5.22
C PHE A 44 -23.00 -0.87 3.96
N ALA A 45 -22.91 -1.77 2.98
CA ALA A 45 -22.38 -1.50 1.66
C ALA A 45 -23.50 -0.85 0.82
N GLY A 46 -23.55 0.48 0.77
CA GLY A 46 -24.47 1.19 -0.12
C GLY A 46 -24.32 0.79 -1.60
N ALA A 47 -25.24 1.19 -2.46
CA ALA A 47 -24.99 1.10 -3.91
C ALA A 47 -23.99 2.21 -4.28
N GLY A 48 -22.77 1.84 -4.72
CA GLY A 48 -21.75 2.83 -5.07
C GLY A 48 -20.50 2.21 -5.70
N ASP A 49 -19.70 3.04 -6.36
CA ASP A 49 -18.36 2.66 -6.83
C ASP A 49 -17.41 2.56 -5.63
N TYR A 50 -16.73 1.42 -5.50
CA TYR A 50 -15.81 1.12 -4.39
C TYR A 50 -14.33 1.26 -4.79
N ARG A 51 -14.03 1.71 -6.01
CA ARG A 51 -12.66 1.84 -6.54
C ARG A 51 -12.01 3.14 -6.09
N HIS A 52 -11.74 3.25 -4.79
CA HIS A 52 -11.00 4.36 -4.21
C HIS A 52 -9.56 3.93 -3.96
N GLN A 53 -8.75 3.93 -5.02
CA GLN A 53 -7.31 3.66 -4.97
C GLN A 53 -6.53 4.95 -5.23
N ILE A 54 -5.34 5.04 -4.63
CA ILE A 54 -4.33 6.03 -5.01
C ILE A 54 -3.43 5.33 -6.03
N GLU A 55 -3.39 5.86 -7.25
CA GLU A 55 -2.43 5.40 -8.26
C GLU A 55 -1.03 5.88 -7.88
N TYR A 56 0.00 5.14 -8.28
CA TYR A 56 1.39 5.46 -7.90
C TYR A 56 1.82 6.91 -8.24
N PRO A 57 1.46 7.50 -9.39
CA PRO A 57 1.78 8.90 -9.68
C PRO A 57 1.02 9.92 -8.82
N ASP A 58 -0.13 9.52 -8.25
CA ASP A 58 -0.92 10.36 -7.36
C ASP A 58 -0.50 10.21 -5.87
N GLU A 59 0.37 9.25 -5.56
CA GLU A 59 0.89 9.04 -4.22
C GLU A 59 1.75 10.24 -3.78
N ALA A 60 1.64 10.64 -2.51
CA ALA A 60 2.53 11.65 -1.97
C ALA A 60 3.99 11.12 -1.99
N PRO A 61 4.98 11.84 -2.60
CA PRO A 61 6.35 11.34 -2.76
C PRO A 61 7.01 10.85 -1.46
N LYS A 62 6.64 11.46 -0.33
CA LYS A 62 7.11 11.07 1.00
C LYS A 62 6.82 9.61 1.36
N VAL A 63 5.76 9.00 0.81
CA VAL A 63 5.43 7.58 1.07
C VAL A 63 6.50 6.67 0.47
N ARG A 64 6.81 6.86 -0.82
CA ARG A 64 7.92 6.18 -1.51
C ARG A 64 9.26 6.42 -0.82
N GLU A 65 9.61 7.68 -0.54
CA GLU A 65 10.86 8.05 0.13
C GLU A 65 11.00 7.33 1.48
N TYR A 66 9.92 7.25 2.26
CA TYR A 66 9.92 6.58 3.55
C TYR A 66 10.09 5.07 3.41
N PHE A 67 9.40 4.44 2.45
CA PHE A 67 9.52 3.01 2.18
C PHE A 67 10.95 2.63 1.76
N GLU A 68 11.54 3.37 0.84
CA GLU A 68 12.92 3.15 0.38
C GLU A 68 13.93 3.37 1.51
N ALA A 69 13.75 4.40 2.34
CA ALA A 69 14.60 4.61 3.50
C ALA A 69 14.52 3.45 4.52
N GLU A 70 13.34 2.87 4.73
CA GLU A 70 13.17 1.70 5.59
C GLU A 70 13.78 0.43 4.99
N LEU A 71 13.72 0.25 3.67
CA LEU A 71 14.41 -0.85 2.98
C LEU A 71 15.93 -0.69 3.09
N ALA A 72 16.47 0.51 2.89
CA ALA A 72 17.90 0.81 2.96
C ALA A 72 18.48 0.48 4.34
N LYS A 73 17.75 0.78 5.42
CA LYS A 73 18.12 0.37 6.80
C LYS A 73 18.30 -1.14 6.96
N ARG A 74 17.71 -1.93 6.07
CA ARG A 74 17.76 -3.40 6.05
C ARG A 74 18.67 -3.94 4.93
N GLY A 75 19.45 -3.07 4.27
CA GLY A 75 20.34 -3.44 3.18
C GLY A 75 19.59 -3.92 1.93
N ARG A 76 18.40 -3.38 1.68
CA ARG A 76 17.55 -3.72 0.53
C ARG A 76 17.18 -2.46 -0.25
N GLU A 77 16.79 -2.66 -1.50
CA GLU A 77 16.34 -1.60 -2.41
C GLU A 77 14.95 -1.95 -2.95
N SER A 78 14.18 -0.93 -3.31
CA SER A 78 12.90 -1.12 -3.98
C SER A 78 13.15 -1.61 -5.41
N LEU A 79 12.40 -2.61 -5.85
CA LEU A 79 12.43 -3.08 -7.25
C LEU A 79 11.40 -2.33 -8.12
N MET A 80 10.68 -1.37 -7.55
CA MET A 80 9.72 -0.54 -8.26
C MET A 80 10.48 0.41 -9.20
N PRO A 81 10.29 0.32 -10.52
CA PRO A 81 10.96 1.23 -11.45
C PRO A 81 10.35 2.64 -11.36
N ASP A 82 11.16 3.68 -11.60
CA ASP A 82 10.74 5.08 -11.50
C ASP A 82 9.52 5.41 -12.36
N VAL A 83 9.45 4.82 -13.56
CA VAL A 83 8.36 5.02 -14.52
C VAL A 83 6.98 4.71 -13.95
N VAL A 84 6.87 3.79 -12.98
CA VAL A 84 5.59 3.48 -12.31
C VAL A 84 5.02 4.70 -11.58
N TYR A 85 5.88 5.59 -11.09
CA TYR A 85 5.49 6.81 -10.38
C TYR A 85 5.31 8.01 -11.32
N GLU A 86 5.68 7.87 -12.60
CA GLU A 86 5.62 8.96 -13.59
C GLU A 86 4.49 8.74 -14.60
N ASP A 87 4.25 7.49 -14.98
CA ASP A 87 3.27 7.09 -15.97
C ASP A 87 2.07 6.39 -15.30
N ARG A 88 0.91 7.03 -15.38
CA ARG A 88 -0.34 6.52 -14.83
C ARG A 88 -0.85 5.28 -15.57
N ASP A 89 -0.49 5.15 -16.85
CA ASP A 89 -0.92 4.06 -17.71
C ASP A 89 0.13 2.94 -17.76
N TYR A 90 1.13 2.97 -16.88
CA TYR A 90 2.16 1.93 -16.80
C TYR A 90 1.54 0.55 -16.55
N GLU A 91 1.81 -0.38 -17.46
CA GLU A 91 1.41 -1.78 -17.35
C GLU A 91 2.58 -2.63 -16.83
N TRP A 92 2.32 -3.38 -15.76
CA TRP A 92 3.29 -4.35 -15.26
C TRP A 92 3.42 -5.52 -16.21
N SER A 93 4.60 -5.70 -16.80
CA SER A 93 4.98 -6.95 -17.45
C SER A 93 5.40 -7.96 -16.39
N TYR A 94 4.45 -8.67 -15.82
CA TYR A 94 4.76 -9.89 -15.07
C TYR A 94 5.16 -10.94 -16.11
N GLY A 95 6.46 -11.25 -16.21
CA GLY A 95 6.89 -12.37 -17.05
C GLY A 95 6.13 -13.63 -16.64
N ASP A 96 5.83 -14.50 -17.61
CA ASP A 96 5.32 -15.84 -17.34
C ASP A 96 6.36 -16.54 -16.44
N GLY A 97 6.14 -16.52 -15.13
CA GLY A 97 7.16 -16.91 -14.16
C GLY A 97 7.59 -18.37 -14.33
N ASP A 98 8.90 -18.60 -14.34
CA ASP A 98 9.54 -19.87 -13.96
C ASP A 98 9.58 -20.00 -12.43
#